data_AF-A0A3Q3CDN1-F1
#
_entry.id   AF-A0A3Q3CDN1-F1
#
_cell.length_a   1.000
_cell.length_b   1.000
_cell.length_c   1.000
_cell.angle_alpha   90.00
_cell.angle_beta   90.00
_cell.angle_gamma   90.00
#
_symmetry.space_group_name_H-M   'P 1'
#
loop_
_entity.id
_entity.type
_entity.pdbx_description
1 polymer ?
#
loop_
_entity_poly.entity_id
_entity_poly.type
_entity_poly.pdbx_seq_one_letter_code
_entity_poly.pdbx_strand_id
1 'polypeptide(L)'
;NWRNWKLSVWLIVCRNNQDTLDFLKSYSPRNHEATHLRILLIGQTGEGKSTFINSVDSVLQGRVANRAPTDQHVTADSFTKKYKTYKFSKTNEGHYSFVINDIMGMERTKGVHVEDIKLALRGHVKDGYEFDPENKLEEGDLGYNAAPELSERVHVVVTVVPAGVVSLLTSDMIAKLRDIRLAATALGKVAVANFSVIHYLD
;
A
#
# COMPACT_ATOMS: atom_id res chain seq x y z
N ASN A 1 -6.06 -26.03 0.26
CA ASN A 1 -4.69 -26.56 0.09
C ASN A 1 -3.76 -25.39 -0.23
N TRP A 2 -3.18 -24.76 0.79
CA TRP A 2 -2.61 -23.41 0.72
C TRP A 2 -1.07 -23.38 0.63
N ARG A 3 -0.45 -24.47 0.16
CA ARG A 3 0.99 -24.73 0.36
C ARG A 3 1.95 -24.31 -0.77
N ASN A 4 1.48 -23.72 -1.88
CA ASN A 4 2.36 -23.49 -3.05
C ASN A 4 2.43 -22.02 -3.51
N TRP A 5 2.86 -21.11 -2.64
CA TRP A 5 3.41 -19.82 -3.08
C TRP A 5 4.85 -19.68 -2.58
N LYS A 6 5.74 -20.50 -3.14
CA LYS A 6 7.20 -20.33 -3.05
C LYS A 6 7.62 -19.31 -4.10
N LEU A 7 8.26 -18.23 -3.64
CA LEU A 7 9.15 -17.34 -4.40
C LEU A 7 8.74 -16.99 -5.84
N SER A 8 8.08 -15.85 -5.98
CA SER A 8 8.51 -14.87 -6.98
C SER A 8 8.04 -13.49 -6.55
N VAL A 9 9.00 -12.69 -6.08
CA VAL A 9 8.83 -11.24 -5.97
C VAL A 9 8.80 -10.74 -7.41
N TRP A 10 7.60 -10.67 -7.97
CA TRP A 10 7.40 -10.06 -9.28
C TRP A 10 7.51 -8.55 -9.09
N LEU A 11 8.63 -8.03 -9.58
CA LEU A 11 8.68 -6.72 -10.22
C LEU A 11 7.37 -6.54 -10.99
N ILE A 12 6.50 -5.60 -10.58
CA ILE A 12 5.42 -5.13 -11.44
C ILE A 12 6.10 -4.27 -12.53
N VAL A 13 6.88 -4.93 -13.39
CA VAL A 13 7.14 -4.44 -14.74
C VAL A 13 5.96 -4.95 -15.54
N CYS A 14 5.11 -4.00 -15.91
CA CYS A 14 4.02 -4.12 -16.84
C CYS A 14 4.45 -4.88 -18.12
N ARG A 15 4.32 -6.21 -18.12
CA ARG A 15 4.32 -7.03 -19.34
C ARG A 15 2.89 -7.55 -19.50
N ASN A 16 2.18 -6.92 -20.44
CA ASN A 16 0.75 -6.98 -20.75
C ASN A 16 -0.18 -6.15 -19.84
N ASN A 17 -0.36 -4.88 -20.21
CA ASN A 17 -1.18 -3.89 -19.51
C ASN A 17 -2.69 -4.19 -19.55
N GLN A 18 -3.19 -4.87 -20.58
CA GLN A 18 -4.64 -5.01 -20.75
C GLN A 18 -5.23 -6.14 -19.89
N ASP A 19 -4.66 -7.35 -19.93
CA ASP A 19 -5.18 -8.48 -19.14
C ASP A 19 -5.12 -8.22 -17.62
N THR A 20 -4.05 -7.57 -17.16
CA THR A 20 -3.89 -7.19 -15.76
C THR A 20 -4.91 -6.11 -15.37
N LEU A 21 -5.13 -5.13 -16.23
CA LEU A 21 -6.13 -4.08 -16.02
C LEU A 21 -7.55 -4.64 -16.04
N ASP A 22 -7.85 -5.56 -16.94
CA ASP A 22 -9.15 -6.21 -17.07
C ASP A 22 -9.41 -7.13 -15.86
N PHE A 23 -8.38 -7.82 -15.36
CA PHE A 23 -8.45 -8.54 -14.09
C PHE A 23 -8.74 -7.60 -12.92
N LEU A 24 -8.03 -6.47 -12.79
CA LEU A 24 -8.28 -5.50 -11.72
C LEU A 24 -9.68 -4.87 -11.80
N LYS A 25 -10.18 -4.61 -13.02
CA LYS A 25 -11.54 -4.10 -13.27
C LYS A 25 -12.64 -5.09 -12.91
N SER A 26 -12.42 -6.36 -13.20
CA SER A 26 -13.36 -7.46 -12.94
C SER A 26 -13.18 -8.10 -11.56
N TYR A 27 -12.13 -7.73 -10.80
CA TYR A 27 -11.85 -8.31 -9.50
C TYR A 27 -12.99 -8.08 -8.53
N SER A 28 -13.46 -9.19 -7.96
CA SER A 28 -14.35 -9.23 -6.80
C SER A 28 -13.80 -10.25 -5.81
N PRO A 29 -13.77 -9.92 -4.51
CA PRO A 29 -13.45 -10.89 -3.48
C PRO A 29 -14.37 -12.11 -3.58
N ARG A 30 -13.78 -13.30 -3.43
CA ARG A 30 -14.53 -14.57 -3.40
C ARG A 30 -15.14 -14.86 -2.03
N ASN A 31 -14.65 -14.19 -0.98
CA ASN A 31 -15.19 -14.31 0.37
C ASN A 31 -16.17 -13.16 0.60
N HIS A 32 -17.44 -13.47 0.88
CA HIS A 32 -18.48 -12.48 1.14
C HIS A 32 -18.21 -11.61 2.38
N GLU A 33 -17.36 -12.08 3.30
CA GLU A 33 -16.94 -11.32 4.49
C GLU A 33 -15.84 -10.29 4.19
N ALA A 34 -15.16 -10.37 3.05
CA ALA A 34 -14.16 -9.40 2.62
C ALA A 34 -14.73 -8.59 1.46
N THR A 35 -15.15 -7.36 1.72
CA THR A 35 -15.76 -6.50 0.69
C THR A 35 -14.74 -5.97 -0.32
N HIS A 36 -13.48 -5.81 0.08
CA HIS A 36 -12.40 -5.25 -0.74
C HIS A 36 -11.04 -5.87 -0.39
N LEU A 37 -10.14 -5.94 -1.37
CA LEU A 37 -8.71 -6.25 -1.18
C LEU A 37 -7.98 -5.00 -0.65
N ARG A 38 -7.20 -5.15 0.41
CA ARG A 38 -6.43 -4.04 1.00
C ARG A 38 -4.94 -4.17 0.70
N ILE A 39 -4.38 -3.16 0.06
CA ILE A 39 -2.97 -3.07 -0.31
C ILE A 39 -2.31 -1.99 0.56
N LEU A 40 -1.30 -2.34 1.35
CA LEU A 40 -0.54 -1.39 2.17
C LEU A 40 0.76 -1.01 1.46
N LEU A 41 1.00 0.29 1.25
CA LEU A 41 2.27 0.79 0.74
C LEU A 41 3.21 1.10 1.90
N ILE A 42 4.43 0.58 1.85
CA ILE A 42 5.50 0.89 2.80
C ILE A 42 6.73 1.38 2.05
N GLY A 43 7.46 2.35 2.59
CA GLY A 43 8.65 2.91 1.95
C GLY A 43 9.11 4.19 2.67
N GLN A 44 10.29 4.71 2.37
CA GLN A 44 10.71 6.00 2.95
C GLN A 44 9.80 7.13 2.49
N THR A 45 9.89 8.25 3.19
CA THR A 45 9.25 9.47 2.75
C THR A 45 9.89 9.92 1.44
N GLY A 46 9.10 10.45 0.51
CA GLY A 46 9.61 10.93 -0.77
C GLY A 46 9.90 9.85 -1.82
N GLU A 47 9.81 8.56 -1.49
CA GLU A 47 10.13 7.45 -2.42
C GLU A 47 9.07 7.15 -3.46
N GLY A 48 8.10 8.06 -3.66
CA GLY A 48 7.08 7.89 -4.69
C GLY A 48 5.92 6.96 -4.31
N LYS A 49 5.61 6.76 -3.03
CA LYS A 49 4.36 6.06 -2.61
C LYS A 49 3.13 6.75 -3.20
N SER A 50 3.04 8.08 -3.06
CA SER A 50 1.97 8.87 -3.68
C SER A 50 2.01 8.82 -5.21
N THR A 51 3.21 8.79 -5.81
CA THR A 51 3.39 8.61 -7.26
C THR A 51 2.83 7.27 -7.74
N PHE A 52 3.05 6.18 -6.98
CA PHE A 52 2.47 4.88 -7.26
C PHE A 52 0.93 4.93 -7.25
N ILE A 53 0.33 5.58 -6.25
CA ILE A 53 -1.14 5.75 -6.16
C ILE A 53 -1.67 6.52 -7.37
N ASN A 54 -1.02 7.62 -7.74
CA ASN A 54 -1.40 8.43 -8.91
C ASN A 54 -1.28 7.64 -10.21
N SER A 55 -0.28 6.77 -10.31
CA SER A 55 -0.07 5.91 -11.47
C SER A 55 -1.17 4.86 -11.58
N VAL A 56 -1.54 4.22 -10.46
CA VAL A 56 -2.66 3.29 -10.39
C VAL A 56 -3.96 3.98 -10.81
N ASP A 57 -4.27 5.14 -10.22
CA ASP A 57 -5.48 5.91 -10.57
C ASP A 57 -5.53 6.25 -12.07
N SER A 58 -4.42 6.76 -12.62
CA SER A 58 -4.33 7.15 -14.03
C SER A 58 -4.57 5.96 -14.98
N VAL A 59 -4.05 4.79 -14.65
CA VAL A 59 -4.26 3.56 -15.44
C VAL A 59 -5.72 3.08 -15.34
N LEU A 60 -6.31 3.10 -14.15
CA LEU A 60 -7.71 2.69 -13.94
C LEU A 60 -8.70 3.59 -14.66
N GLN A 61 -8.41 4.89 -14.74
CA GLN A 61 -9.22 5.87 -15.46
C GLN A 61 -8.96 5.90 -16.97
N GLY A 62 -8.02 5.07 -17.48
CA GLY A 62 -7.69 5.02 -18.91
C GLY A 62 -6.96 6.27 -19.42
N ARG A 63 -6.40 7.09 -18.51
CA ARG A 63 -5.66 8.32 -18.85
C ARG A 63 -4.29 8.05 -19.47
N VAL A 64 -3.79 6.82 -19.36
CA VAL A 64 -2.56 6.38 -20.05
C VAL A 64 -2.88 5.99 -21.49
N ALA A 65 -3.26 6.98 -22.32
CA ALA A 65 -3.09 7.03 -23.79
C ALA A 65 -4.01 8.03 -24.50
N ASN A 66 -5.09 8.55 -23.89
CA ASN A 66 -5.98 9.47 -24.60
C ASN A 66 -6.53 10.58 -23.70
N ARG A 67 -6.11 11.81 -24.03
CA ARG A 67 -6.74 13.12 -23.75
C ARG A 67 -6.91 13.55 -22.28
N ALA A 68 -6.22 14.65 -21.99
CA ALA A 68 -6.55 15.82 -21.16
C ALA A 68 -7.27 15.67 -19.78
N PRO A 69 -6.89 16.50 -18.79
CA PRO A 69 -7.19 16.29 -17.38
C PRO A 69 -8.64 16.67 -17.04
N THR A 70 -9.32 15.81 -16.30
CA THR A 70 -10.62 16.13 -15.68
C THR A 70 -10.55 15.82 -14.20
N ASP A 71 -10.14 16.84 -13.44
CA ASP A 71 -10.68 17.21 -12.13
C ASP A 71 -11.01 16.09 -11.12
N GLN A 72 -10.05 15.22 -10.85
CA GLN A 72 -9.98 14.53 -9.57
C GLN A 72 -8.56 14.67 -9.05
N HIS A 73 -8.36 15.77 -8.32
CA HIS A 73 -7.15 16.01 -7.55
C HIS A 73 -6.99 14.89 -6.52
N VAL A 74 -6.21 13.86 -6.85
CA VAL A 74 -5.38 13.21 -5.83
C VAL A 74 -4.33 14.27 -5.48
N THR A 75 -4.65 15.13 -4.52
CA THR A 75 -3.68 16.11 -4.04
C THR A 75 -2.47 15.33 -3.53
N ALA A 76 -1.35 15.54 -4.20
CA ALA A 76 -0.03 15.17 -3.70
C ALA A 76 0.31 16.14 -2.57
N ASP A 77 -0.43 16.06 -1.46
CA ASP A 77 -0.17 16.90 -0.31
C ASP A 77 1.06 16.38 0.45
N SER A 78 1.81 17.36 0.93
CA SER A 78 2.81 17.33 2.00
C SER A 78 2.92 16.01 2.76
N PHE A 79 4.14 15.48 2.85
CA PHE A 79 4.55 14.35 3.71
C PHE A 79 3.41 13.65 4.46
N THR A 80 2.94 12.51 3.94
CA THR A 80 1.86 11.72 4.55
C THR A 80 2.18 11.47 6.03
N LYS A 81 1.42 12.08 6.95
CA LYS A 81 1.51 11.80 8.40
C LYS A 81 0.42 10.83 8.88
N LYS A 82 -0.55 10.52 8.02
CA LYS A 82 -1.77 9.80 8.38
C LYS A 82 -1.87 8.44 7.70
N TYR A 83 -2.57 7.51 8.34
CA TYR A 83 -3.06 6.29 7.70
C TYR A 83 -4.23 6.66 6.79
N LYS A 84 -3.99 6.71 5.47
CA LYS A 84 -4.99 7.19 4.50
C LYS A 84 -5.39 6.07 3.54
N THR A 85 -6.70 5.84 3.41
CA THR A 85 -7.28 4.85 2.50
C THR A 85 -7.70 5.53 1.19
N TYR A 86 -7.10 5.09 0.09
CA TYR A 86 -7.46 5.48 -1.26
C TYR A 86 -8.42 4.45 -1.86
N LYS A 87 -9.60 4.91 -2.22
CA LYS A 87 -10.61 4.15 -2.97
C LYS A 87 -10.64 4.66 -4.40
N PHE A 88 -10.76 3.76 -5.35
CA PHE A 88 -10.82 4.10 -6.77
C PHE A 88 -12.24 3.95 -7.27
N SER A 89 -12.74 4.97 -7.97
CA SER A 89 -14.10 4.97 -8.54
C SER A 89 -14.07 4.44 -9.97
N LYS A 90 -15.10 3.68 -10.34
CA LYS A 90 -15.37 3.27 -11.72
C LYS A 90 -16.14 4.37 -12.43
N THR A 91 -15.96 4.49 -13.75
CA THR A 91 -16.65 5.46 -14.59
C THR A 91 -18.17 5.27 -14.64
N ASN A 92 -18.67 4.08 -14.31
CA ASN A 92 -20.06 3.66 -14.53
C ASN A 92 -20.84 3.53 -13.21
N GLU A 93 -20.51 4.35 -12.20
CA GLU A 93 -21.01 4.30 -10.82
C GLU A 93 -20.58 3.04 -10.05
N GLY A 94 -19.78 3.23 -9.00
CA GLY A 94 -19.27 2.17 -8.13
C GLY A 94 -17.77 2.29 -7.84
N HIS A 95 -17.26 1.44 -6.96
CA HIS A 95 -15.84 1.38 -6.61
C HIS A 95 -15.19 0.10 -7.11
N TYR A 96 -13.88 0.15 -7.30
CA TYR A 96 -13.09 -1.07 -7.44
C TYR A 96 -13.08 -1.82 -6.12
N SER A 97 -13.12 -3.16 -6.18
CA SER A 97 -13.11 -4.03 -5.01
C SER A 97 -11.73 -4.14 -4.36
N PHE A 98 -10.91 -3.09 -4.45
CA PHE A 98 -9.62 -2.96 -3.77
C PHE A 98 -9.37 -1.52 -3.33
N VAL A 99 -8.58 -1.38 -2.27
CA VAL A 99 -8.17 -0.10 -1.69
C VAL A 99 -6.67 -0.10 -1.45
N ILE A 100 -6.07 1.08 -1.54
CA ILE A 100 -4.65 1.28 -1.22
C ILE A 100 -4.53 2.12 0.05
N ASN A 101 -3.76 1.64 1.02
CA ASN A 101 -3.39 2.40 2.20
C ASN A 101 -2.01 2.99 2.05
N ASP A 102 -1.94 4.31 2.16
CA ASP A 102 -0.69 5.05 2.30
C ASP A 102 -0.44 5.36 3.78
N ILE A 103 0.82 5.31 4.17
CA ILE A 103 1.28 5.60 5.53
C ILE A 103 2.48 6.53 5.50
N MET A 104 2.81 7.07 6.67
CA MET A 104 4.03 7.83 6.85
C MET A 104 5.28 7.01 6.50
N GLY A 105 6.31 7.69 6.00
CA GLY A 105 7.58 7.04 5.68
C GLY A 105 8.25 6.39 6.89
N MET A 106 9.10 5.40 6.66
CA MET A 106 9.80 4.63 7.73
C MET A 106 11.18 5.19 8.09
N GLU A 107 11.35 6.52 8.05
CA GLU A 107 12.63 7.17 8.34
C GLU A 107 13.17 6.89 9.76
N ARG A 108 14.44 7.23 9.99
CA ARG A 108 15.13 6.94 11.25
C ARG A 108 14.60 7.74 12.44
N THR A 109 14.27 9.03 12.25
CA THR A 109 14.00 9.96 13.35
C THR A 109 12.53 10.39 13.46
N LYS A 110 11.79 10.39 12.36
CA LYS A 110 10.37 10.78 12.33
C LYS A 110 9.52 9.79 11.55
N GLY A 111 9.93 8.51 11.55
CA GLY A 111 9.24 7.48 10.80
C GLY A 111 8.17 6.77 11.63
N VAL A 112 7.22 6.15 10.95
CA VAL A 112 6.21 5.29 11.59
C VAL A 112 6.88 4.15 12.37
N HIS A 113 6.32 3.81 13.53
CA HIS A 113 6.77 2.66 14.32
C HIS A 113 6.43 1.33 13.61
N VAL A 114 7.35 0.37 13.67
CA VAL A 114 7.12 -0.97 13.12
C VAL A 114 5.91 -1.65 13.77
N GLU A 115 5.67 -1.41 15.05
CA GLU A 115 4.51 -1.94 15.76
C GLU A 115 3.19 -1.38 15.21
N ASP A 116 3.13 -0.10 14.87
CA ASP A 116 1.95 0.50 14.23
C ASP A 116 1.69 -0.09 12.84
N ILE A 117 2.76 -0.39 12.08
CA ILE A 117 2.62 -1.12 10.82
C ILE A 117 2.07 -2.52 11.07
N LYS A 118 2.52 -3.23 12.10
CA LYS A 118 1.99 -4.57 12.45
C LYS A 118 0.52 -4.49 12.87
N LEU A 119 0.10 -3.42 13.55
CA LEU A 119 -1.31 -3.14 13.84
C LEU A 119 -2.09 -2.90 12.55
N ALA A 120 -1.55 -2.10 11.63
CA ALA A 120 -2.15 -1.86 10.33
C ALA A 120 -2.31 -3.15 9.52
N LEU A 121 -1.32 -4.05 9.54
CA LEU A 121 -1.40 -5.36 8.87
C LEU A 121 -2.61 -6.18 9.36
N ARG A 122 -2.94 -6.07 10.64
CA ARG A 122 -4.05 -6.76 11.30
C ARG A 122 -5.38 -6.00 11.22
N GLY A 123 -5.39 -4.79 10.66
CA GLY A 123 -6.57 -3.93 10.53
C GLY A 123 -6.89 -3.08 11.75
N HIS A 124 -6.00 -3.03 12.75
CA HIS A 124 -6.24 -2.31 14.00
C HIS A 124 -6.03 -0.79 13.93
N VAL A 125 -5.70 -0.23 12.75
CA VAL A 125 -5.49 1.21 12.56
C VAL A 125 -6.66 1.79 11.78
N LYS A 126 -7.33 2.79 12.35
CA LYS A 126 -8.45 3.47 11.70
C LYS A 126 -7.98 4.42 10.61
N ASP A 127 -8.82 4.58 9.59
CA ASP A 127 -8.62 5.57 8.54
C ASP A 127 -8.56 6.99 9.13
N GLY A 128 -7.59 7.78 8.67
CA GLY A 128 -7.34 9.14 9.16
C GLY A 128 -6.51 9.23 10.43
N TYR A 129 -6.09 8.12 11.05
CA TYR A 129 -5.17 8.13 12.20
C TYR A 129 -3.88 8.84 11.85
N GLU A 130 -3.42 9.76 12.69
CA GLU A 130 -2.14 10.45 12.54
C GLU A 130 -1.07 9.74 13.36
N PHE A 131 -0.01 9.29 12.69
CA PHE A 131 1.08 8.58 13.36
C PHE A 131 1.90 9.55 14.20
N ASP A 132 2.10 9.19 15.46
CA ASP A 132 3.03 9.87 16.36
C ASP A 132 4.40 9.16 16.28
N PRO A 133 5.49 9.83 15.87
CA PRO A 133 6.82 9.24 15.87
C PRO A 133 7.41 8.99 17.27
N GLU A 134 6.83 9.61 18.31
CA GLU A 134 7.28 9.48 19.70
C GLU A 134 6.51 8.38 20.44
N ASN A 135 5.25 8.12 20.04
CA ASN A 135 4.36 7.17 20.71
C ASN A 135 3.72 6.21 19.71
N LYS A 136 3.79 4.91 20.02
CA LYS A 136 3.06 3.87 19.29
C LYS A 136 1.56 3.95 19.59
N LEU A 137 0.74 3.48 18.67
CA LEU A 137 -0.69 3.29 18.88
C LEU A 137 -0.94 2.15 19.88
N GLU A 138 -1.76 2.39 20.90
CA GLU A 138 -2.11 1.42 21.93
C GLU A 138 -3.60 1.04 21.89
N GLU A 139 -3.92 -0.09 22.52
CA GLU A 139 -5.31 -0.54 22.66
C GLU A 139 -6.09 0.43 23.56
N GLY A 140 -7.23 0.92 23.06
CA GLY A 140 -8.05 1.93 23.73
C GLY A 140 -7.87 3.35 23.17
N ASP A 141 -6.84 3.59 22.37
CA ASP A 141 -6.66 4.87 21.69
C ASP A 141 -7.77 5.14 20.67
N LEU A 142 -8.07 6.42 20.44
CA LEU A 142 -9.10 6.83 19.48
C LEU A 142 -8.84 6.28 18.06
N GLY A 143 -7.57 6.19 17.67
CA GLY A 143 -7.11 5.63 16.39
C GLY A 143 -7.13 4.10 16.31
N TYR A 144 -7.33 3.40 17.43
CA TYR A 144 -7.29 1.95 17.51
C TYR A 144 -8.65 1.33 17.17
N ASN A 145 -8.62 0.34 16.27
CA ASN A 145 -9.78 -0.49 15.94
C ASN A 145 -9.68 -1.82 16.70
N ALA A 146 -10.55 -2.03 17.70
CA ALA A 146 -10.49 -3.20 18.56
C ALA A 146 -10.92 -4.51 17.87
N ALA A 147 -11.80 -4.44 16.88
CA ALA A 147 -12.39 -5.62 16.25
C ALA A 147 -12.36 -5.49 14.72
N PRO A 148 -11.18 -5.64 14.09
CA PRO A 148 -11.03 -5.43 12.67
C PRO A 148 -11.74 -6.49 11.83
N GLU A 149 -12.54 -6.02 10.87
CA GLU A 149 -13.17 -6.87 9.86
C GLU A 149 -12.14 -7.46 8.89
N LEU A 150 -12.51 -8.49 8.14
CA LEU A 150 -11.59 -9.10 7.16
C LEU A 150 -11.16 -8.10 6.08
N SER A 151 -12.04 -7.20 5.64
CA SER A 151 -11.71 -6.11 4.69
C SER A 151 -10.79 -5.03 5.27
N GLU A 152 -10.65 -4.95 6.60
CA GLU A 152 -9.75 -4.02 7.26
C GLU A 152 -8.33 -4.58 7.38
N ARG A 153 -8.17 -5.90 7.29
CA ARG A 153 -6.86 -6.55 7.28
C ARG A 153 -6.13 -6.32 5.97
N VAL A 154 -4.82 -6.17 6.04
CA VAL A 154 -3.98 -6.03 4.85
C VAL A 154 -3.85 -7.38 4.16
N HIS A 155 -4.04 -7.39 2.85
CA HIS A 155 -3.94 -8.57 2.01
C HIS A 155 -2.66 -8.57 1.17
N VAL A 156 -2.17 -7.39 0.81
CA VAL A 156 -0.94 -7.20 0.04
C VAL A 156 -0.11 -6.10 0.68
N VAL A 157 1.17 -6.33 0.88
CA VAL A 157 2.16 -5.31 1.26
C VAL A 157 3.02 -5.01 0.05
N VAL A 158 3.09 -3.75 -0.36
CA VAL A 158 3.96 -3.28 -1.44
C VAL A 158 5.05 -2.42 -0.82
N THR A 159 6.31 -2.86 -0.95
CA THR A 159 7.46 -2.07 -0.56
C THR A 159 7.88 -1.19 -1.73
N VAL A 160 7.79 0.12 -1.58
CA VAL A 160 8.24 1.11 -2.55
C VAL A 160 9.67 1.50 -2.21
N VAL A 161 10.58 1.19 -3.14
CA VAL A 161 12.01 1.54 -3.04
C VAL A 161 12.47 2.33 -4.27
N PRO A 162 13.38 3.30 -4.11
CA PRO A 162 13.99 4.02 -5.23
C PRO A 162 15.00 3.14 -5.97
N ALA A 163 14.95 3.14 -7.31
CA ALA A 163 15.80 2.27 -8.14
C ALA A 163 17.29 2.65 -8.12
N GLY A 164 17.64 3.91 -7.82
CA GLY A 164 19.04 4.39 -7.77
C GLY A 164 19.70 4.31 -6.41
N VAL A 165 18.96 3.88 -5.38
CA VAL A 165 19.28 4.17 -3.96
C VAL A 165 19.18 2.90 -3.09
N VAL A 166 19.16 1.72 -3.70
CA VAL A 166 19.27 0.44 -2.97
C VAL A 166 20.53 0.42 -2.06
N SER A 167 21.59 1.15 -2.45
CA SER A 167 22.80 1.38 -1.66
C SER A 167 22.66 2.35 -0.48
N LEU A 168 21.62 3.20 -0.41
CA LEU A 168 21.35 4.09 0.74
C LEU A 168 20.32 3.50 1.72
N LEU A 169 19.80 2.29 1.45
CA LEU A 169 19.00 1.58 2.46
C LEU A 169 19.89 1.25 3.65
N THR A 170 19.67 1.96 4.75
CA THR A 170 20.43 1.73 5.98
C THR A 170 20.15 0.34 6.54
N SER A 171 21.10 -0.23 7.29
CA SER A 171 20.93 -1.51 8.00
C SER A 171 19.64 -1.56 8.81
N ASP A 172 19.30 -0.45 9.46
CA ASP A 172 18.14 -0.34 10.34
C ASP A 172 16.84 -0.40 9.53
N MET A 173 16.82 0.23 8.36
CA MET A 173 15.69 0.14 7.45
C MET A 173 15.48 -1.27 6.91
N ILE A 174 16.57 -1.94 6.54
CA ILE A 174 16.52 -3.33 6.08
C ILE A 174 15.97 -4.22 7.20
N ALA A 175 16.38 -3.99 8.45
CA ALA A 175 15.83 -4.67 9.62
C ALA A 175 14.33 -4.41 9.79
N LYS A 176 13.89 -3.14 9.76
CA LYS A 176 12.46 -2.77 9.83
C LYS A 176 11.63 -3.46 8.74
N LEU A 177 12.09 -3.41 7.48
CA LEU A 177 11.42 -4.06 6.35
C LEU A 177 11.35 -5.58 6.51
N ARG A 178 12.43 -6.19 7.03
CA ARG A 178 12.47 -7.62 7.34
C ARG A 178 11.45 -7.98 8.42
N ASP A 179 11.35 -7.18 9.48
CA ASP A 179 10.41 -7.42 10.57
C ASP A 179 8.95 -7.31 10.12
N ILE A 180 8.63 -6.31 9.29
CA ILE A 180 7.31 -6.16 8.68
C ILE A 180 6.99 -7.36 7.79
N ARG A 181 7.96 -7.80 6.96
CA ARG A 181 7.79 -8.95 6.08
C ARG A 181 7.55 -10.24 6.88
N LEU A 182 8.27 -10.45 7.98
CA LEU A 182 8.07 -11.61 8.86
C LEU A 182 6.70 -11.57 9.53
N ALA A 183 6.26 -10.40 10.01
CA ALA A 183 4.92 -10.22 10.58
C ALA A 183 3.82 -10.51 9.54
N ALA A 184 3.95 -9.98 8.31
CA ALA A 184 3.03 -10.27 7.22
C ALA A 184 2.99 -11.77 6.87
N THR A 185 4.16 -12.43 6.84
CA THR A 185 4.27 -13.86 6.56
C THR A 185 3.59 -14.70 7.66
N ALA A 186 3.74 -14.32 8.93
CA ALA A 186 3.13 -15.00 10.06
C ALA A 186 1.58 -14.96 10.04
N LEU A 187 0.99 -13.95 9.39
CA LEU A 187 -0.46 -13.86 9.18
C LEU A 187 -0.98 -14.84 8.11
N GLY A 188 -0.09 -15.49 7.34
CA GLY A 188 -0.39 -16.61 6.43
C GLY A 188 -1.24 -16.30 5.20
N LYS A 189 -1.91 -15.15 5.15
CA LYS A 189 -2.80 -14.70 4.06
C LYS A 189 -2.38 -13.37 3.43
N VAL A 190 -1.17 -12.88 3.73
CA VAL A 190 -0.66 -11.60 3.22
C VAL A 190 0.40 -11.85 2.15
N ALA A 191 0.17 -11.34 0.95
CA ALA A 191 1.18 -11.33 -0.11
C ALA A 191 2.14 -10.15 0.07
N VAL A 192 3.41 -10.32 -0.31
CA VAL A 192 4.44 -9.26 -0.23
C VAL A 192 5.04 -9.05 -1.62
N ALA A 193 5.03 -7.81 -2.09
CA ALA A 193 5.57 -7.38 -3.38
C ALA A 193 6.54 -6.20 -3.21
N ASN A 194 7.47 -6.06 -4.15
CA ASN A 194 8.41 -4.95 -4.19
C ASN A 194 8.17 -4.13 -5.46
N PHE A 195 8.13 -2.82 -5.31
CA PHE A 195 8.00 -1.86 -6.40
C PHE A 195 9.21 -0.93 -6.40
N SER A 196 9.89 -0.83 -7.55
CA SER A 196 11.05 0.05 -7.71
C SER A 196 10.69 1.24 -8.59
N VAL A 197 10.85 2.46 -8.06
CA VAL A 197 10.67 3.69 -8.86
C VAL A 197 11.96 3.96 -9.63
N ILE A 198 11.94 3.77 -10.95
CA ILE A 198 13.04 4.14 -11.84
C ILE A 198 12.91 5.63 -12.15
N HIS A 199 13.69 6.46 -11.47
CA HIS A 199 13.97 7.80 -11.96
C HIS A 199 14.97 7.66 -13.11
N TYR A 200 14.52 7.89 -14.34
CA TYR A 200 15.43 8.27 -15.41
C TYR A 200 15.96 9.66 -15.03
N LEU A 201 17.19 9.71 -14.52
CA LEU A 201 17.95 10.96 -14.48
C LEU A 201 18.38 11.21 -15.93
N ASP A 202 17.85 12.26 -16.55
CA ASP A 202 18.43 12.86 -17.75
C ASP A 202 19.80 13.49 -17.41
#